data_AF-D3AXS6-F1
#
_entry.id   AF-D3AXS6-F1
#
_cell.length_a   1.000
_cell.length_b   1.000
_cell.length_c   1.000
_cell.angle_alpha   90.00
_cell.angle_beta   90.00
_cell.angle_gamma   90.00
#
_symmetry.space_group_name_H-M   'P 1'
#
loop_
_entity.id
_entity.type
_entity.pdbx_description
1 polymer ?
#
loop_
_entity_poly.entity_id
_entity_poly.type
_entity_poly.pdbx_seq_one_letter_code
_entity_poly.pdbx_strand_id
1 'polypeptide(L)'
;MDILQVPHLILKYIISHLDTVDKICFVISSKRWYEERSSYLTLPIDDMMRNPSDFNRCYIFMKSFLEQMHITERKKIIDPYYDIDQLSQLIKGISNTVTHLRFGPNFNDIIPPNLIPNHITHLHFGYDFNQELKLNLIPSSCVFLQFGHEFNSKIQIGAIPESVTKLIFGYDFNQKLQPGMIPIGVKYLKFGDHFVQGLELGTLPQTITHLEFGYFYNGFIKKNILPSGLTHLTFGGYYNQSLPKGRENLRDLIPSSTHTLELGAYFNSFTTKSLLSTIKYLRFTEDNEMGYTKVVPKGFLLSSIDTLCVPTQFFQHNSLETISSHIKNIIIEKDGEALHIRLLSKDYALALTKNVIGGFISTKQLNQLVNADIMTIVKKINAKLFK
;
A
#
# COMPACT_ATOMS: atom_id res chain seq x y z
N MET A 1 0.06 -5.58 -42.46
CA MET A 1 -1.20 -5.49 -41.70
C MET A 1 -1.18 -4.15 -41.01
N ASP A 2 -2.07 -3.24 -41.39
CA ASP A 2 -2.12 -1.91 -40.78
C ASP A 2 -2.53 -2.08 -39.31
N ILE A 3 -1.67 -1.68 -38.38
CA ILE A 3 -1.90 -1.84 -36.94
C ILE A 3 -3.19 -1.10 -36.51
N LEU A 4 -3.62 -0.11 -37.30
CA LEU A 4 -4.84 0.64 -37.10
C LEU A 4 -6.11 -0.15 -37.44
N GLN A 5 -6.02 -1.34 -38.03
CA GLN A 5 -7.17 -2.20 -38.37
C GLN A 5 -7.38 -3.39 -37.43
N VAL A 6 -6.71 -3.41 -36.28
CA VAL A 6 -6.83 -4.51 -35.30
C VAL A 6 -8.26 -4.55 -34.70
N PRO A 7 -8.94 -5.72 -34.72
CA PRO A 7 -10.27 -5.89 -34.12
C PRO A 7 -10.32 -5.58 -32.62
N HIS A 8 -11.45 -5.06 -32.13
CA HIS A 8 -11.64 -4.71 -30.70
C HIS A 8 -11.41 -5.87 -29.73
N LEU A 9 -11.68 -7.12 -30.13
CA LEU A 9 -11.37 -8.29 -29.29
C LEU A 9 -9.87 -8.45 -29.04
N ILE A 10 -9.06 -8.26 -30.08
CA ILE A 10 -7.60 -8.34 -30.00
C ILE A 10 -7.07 -7.12 -29.24
N LEU A 11 -7.63 -5.92 -29.48
CA LEU A 11 -7.28 -4.72 -28.71
C LEU A 11 -7.58 -4.90 -27.20
N LYS A 12 -8.72 -5.50 -26.85
CA LYS A 12 -9.10 -5.77 -25.45
C LYS A 12 -8.14 -6.75 -24.79
N TYR A 13 -7.71 -7.78 -25.51
CA TYR A 13 -6.71 -8.75 -25.03
C TYR A 13 -5.32 -8.12 -24.90
N ILE A 14 -4.89 -7.27 -25.82
CA ILE A 14 -3.62 -6.54 -25.70
C ILE A 14 -3.68 -5.63 -24.47
N ILE A 15 -4.76 -4.85 -24.33
CA ILE A 15 -4.96 -3.90 -23.23
C ILE A 15 -5.05 -4.58 -21.87
N SER A 16 -5.58 -5.81 -21.77
CA SER A 16 -5.62 -6.52 -20.48
C SER A 16 -4.23 -6.84 -19.92
N HIS A 17 -3.18 -6.78 -20.73
CA HIS A 17 -1.79 -7.01 -20.33
C HIS A 17 -0.99 -5.71 -20.14
N LEU A 18 -1.61 -4.53 -20.35
CA LEU A 18 -0.98 -3.22 -20.15
C LEU A 18 -1.32 -2.65 -18.77
N ASP A 19 -0.40 -1.85 -18.20
CA ASP A 19 -0.68 -1.07 -16.99
C ASP A 19 -1.66 0.09 -17.29
N THR A 20 -2.31 0.67 -16.27
CA THR A 20 -3.34 1.72 -16.44
C THR A 20 -2.84 2.90 -17.29
N VAL A 21 -1.57 3.28 -17.17
CA VAL A 21 -1.00 4.40 -17.91
C VAL A 21 -0.68 4.00 -19.36
N ASP A 22 -0.14 2.81 -19.57
CA ASP A 22 0.13 2.24 -20.90
C ASP A 22 -1.17 2.04 -21.69
N LYS A 23 -2.26 1.67 -21.02
CA LYS A 23 -3.59 1.65 -21.61
C LYS A 23 -4.02 3.04 -22.11
N ILE A 24 -3.80 4.08 -21.30
CA ILE A 24 -4.12 5.47 -21.68
C ILE A 24 -3.24 5.93 -22.84
N CYS A 25 -1.92 5.72 -22.76
CA CYS A 25 -0.95 6.01 -23.81
C CYS A 25 -1.31 5.33 -25.13
N PHE A 26 -1.69 4.05 -25.06
CA PHE A 26 -2.13 3.27 -26.22
C PHE A 26 -3.40 3.86 -26.83
N VAL A 27 -4.37 4.30 -26.03
CA VAL A 27 -5.60 4.88 -26.56
C VAL A 27 -5.37 6.26 -27.20
N ILE A 28 -4.48 7.09 -26.66
CA ILE A 28 -4.22 8.43 -27.19
C ILE A 28 -3.24 8.44 -28.37
N SER A 29 -2.58 7.33 -28.69
CA SER A 29 -1.60 7.26 -29.79
C SER A 29 -2.24 7.27 -31.18
N SER A 30 -3.57 7.11 -31.27
CA SER A 30 -4.31 7.12 -32.54
C SER A 30 -5.70 7.71 -32.38
N LYS A 31 -6.11 8.54 -33.33
CA LYS A 31 -7.45 9.14 -33.37
C LYS A 31 -8.56 8.08 -33.36
N ARG A 32 -8.41 7.01 -34.15
CA ARG A 32 -9.38 5.91 -34.21
C ARG A 32 -9.52 5.21 -32.86
N TRP A 33 -8.38 4.85 -32.26
CA TRP A 33 -8.34 4.18 -30.96
C TRP A 33 -8.95 5.08 -29.88
N TYR A 34 -8.63 6.37 -29.90
CA TYR A 34 -9.28 7.33 -29.01
C TYR A 34 -10.80 7.36 -29.19
N GLU A 35 -11.31 7.46 -30.41
CA GLU A 35 -12.75 7.54 -30.67
C GLU A 35 -13.51 6.26 -30.27
N GLU A 36 -12.90 5.08 -30.48
CA GLU A 36 -13.52 3.77 -30.24
C GLU A 36 -13.21 3.19 -28.84
N ARG A 37 -12.48 3.93 -27.99
CA ARG A 37 -11.91 3.45 -26.71
C ARG A 37 -12.89 2.74 -25.79
N SER A 38 -14.16 3.16 -25.76
CA SER A 38 -15.19 2.57 -24.90
C SER A 38 -15.51 1.11 -25.24
N SER A 39 -15.19 0.65 -26.44
CA SER A 39 -15.48 -0.71 -26.91
C SER A 39 -14.47 -1.75 -26.43
N TYR A 40 -13.32 -1.33 -25.90
CA TYR A 40 -12.22 -2.25 -25.59
C TYR A 40 -11.33 -1.83 -24.39
N LEU A 41 -11.41 -0.59 -23.92
CA LEU A 41 -10.67 -0.10 -22.74
C LEU A 41 -11.53 -0.19 -21.48
N THR A 42 -11.01 -0.88 -20.46
CA THR A 42 -11.51 -0.82 -19.07
C THR A 42 -10.35 -0.50 -18.14
N LEU A 43 -10.52 0.52 -17.30
CA LEU A 43 -9.54 0.89 -16.28
C LEU A 43 -10.00 0.30 -14.93
N PRO A 44 -9.16 -0.52 -14.28
CA PRO A 44 -9.41 -0.93 -12.90
C PRO A 44 -9.19 0.29 -11.99
N ILE A 45 -10.08 0.52 -11.03
CA ILE A 45 -9.79 1.39 -9.89
C ILE A 45 -9.03 0.52 -8.88
N ASP A 46 -7.72 0.70 -8.78
CA ASP A 46 -6.89 -0.07 -7.85
C ASP A 46 -6.99 0.47 -6.41
N ASP A 47 -6.90 -0.48 -5.47
CA ASP A 47 -7.24 -0.43 -4.03
C ASP A 47 -6.51 0.64 -3.16
N MET A 48 -5.63 1.50 -3.71
CA MET A 48 -4.70 2.31 -2.91
C MET A 48 -5.25 3.63 -2.35
N MET A 49 -6.56 3.86 -2.45
CA MET A 49 -7.26 5.04 -1.91
C MET A 49 -8.36 4.69 -0.91
N ARG A 50 -8.41 3.45 -0.43
CA ARG A 50 -9.46 3.07 0.51
C ARG A 50 -9.04 3.32 1.96
N ASN A 51 -9.80 4.18 2.61
CA ASN A 51 -10.00 4.06 4.04
C ASN A 51 -10.37 2.58 4.34
N PRO A 52 -9.91 1.96 5.45
CA PRO A 52 -10.13 0.54 5.74
C PRO A 52 -11.60 0.07 5.78
N SER A 53 -12.56 0.97 5.60
CA SER A 53 -14.01 0.75 5.74
C SER A 53 -14.79 0.56 4.43
N ASP A 54 -14.21 0.73 3.24
CA ASP A 54 -14.93 0.53 1.97
C ASP A 54 -14.27 -0.60 1.16
N PHE A 55 -15.02 -1.64 0.75
CA PHE A 55 -14.52 -2.73 -0.08
C PHE A 55 -15.42 -2.94 -1.31
N ASN A 56 -15.11 -2.27 -2.41
CA ASN A 56 -15.75 -2.54 -3.70
C ASN A 56 -14.81 -2.29 -4.88
N ARG A 57 -14.59 -3.32 -5.70
CA ARG A 57 -13.88 -3.22 -6.99
C ARG A 57 -14.80 -2.59 -8.04
N CYS A 58 -14.47 -1.38 -8.49
CA CYS A 58 -15.18 -0.69 -9.56
C CYS A 58 -14.35 -0.71 -10.87
N TYR A 59 -14.99 -1.06 -11.98
CA TYR A 59 -14.46 -0.90 -13.34
C TYR A 59 -15.22 0.23 -14.05
N ILE A 60 -14.54 1.13 -14.75
CA ILE A 60 -15.16 2.28 -15.45
C ILE A 60 -15.08 2.14 -16.97
N PHE A 61 -16.16 2.48 -17.69
CA PHE A 61 -16.23 2.65 -19.16
C PHE A 61 -16.23 4.15 -19.55
N MET A 62 -15.58 4.52 -20.66
CA MET A 62 -15.09 5.89 -20.94
C MET A 62 -16.01 6.84 -21.72
N LYS A 63 -17.34 6.58 -21.80
CA LYS A 63 -18.32 7.60 -22.25
C LYS A 63 -19.07 8.29 -21.11
N SER A 64 -18.98 7.75 -19.90
CA SER A 64 -19.82 8.17 -18.77
C SER A 64 -19.05 8.91 -17.68
N PHE A 65 -17.82 9.38 -17.94
CA PHE A 65 -16.99 9.94 -16.86
C PHE A 65 -17.61 11.17 -16.17
N LEU A 66 -18.35 12.01 -16.91
CA LEU A 66 -19.07 13.16 -16.33
C LEU A 66 -20.51 12.81 -15.90
N GLU A 67 -21.24 11.98 -16.65
CA GLU A 67 -22.61 11.60 -16.31
C GLU A 67 -22.70 10.61 -15.14
N GLN A 68 -21.67 9.78 -14.91
CA GLN A 68 -21.60 8.85 -13.77
C GLN A 68 -20.97 9.45 -12.52
N MET A 69 -20.31 10.62 -12.57
CA MET A 69 -19.94 11.32 -11.32
C MET A 69 -21.19 11.60 -10.47
N HIS A 70 -22.33 11.85 -11.11
CA HIS A 70 -23.64 11.98 -10.44
C HIS A 70 -24.24 10.64 -9.95
N ILE A 71 -23.72 9.49 -10.41
CA ILE A 71 -24.18 8.15 -9.99
C ILE A 71 -23.28 7.56 -8.88
N THR A 72 -22.00 7.93 -8.83
CA THR A 72 -21.05 7.46 -7.79
C THR A 72 -21.36 7.96 -6.37
N GLU A 73 -22.15 9.02 -6.20
CA GLU A 73 -22.65 9.41 -4.87
C GLU A 73 -23.72 8.43 -4.31
N ARG A 74 -24.18 7.44 -5.09
CA ARG A 74 -25.34 6.60 -4.70
C ARG A 74 -25.15 5.09 -4.62
N LYS A 75 -23.93 4.55 -4.70
CA LYS A 75 -23.68 3.13 -4.37
C LYS A 75 -22.39 2.91 -3.57
N LYS A 76 -22.37 3.41 -2.34
CA LYS A 76 -21.72 2.67 -1.25
C LYS A 76 -22.47 1.34 -1.11
N ILE A 77 -21.91 0.24 -1.62
CA ILE A 77 -22.27 -1.07 -1.06
C ILE A 77 -21.53 -1.08 0.26
N ILE A 78 -22.23 -0.63 1.31
CA ILE A 78 -21.80 -0.77 2.68
C ILE A 78 -21.76 -2.28 2.90
N ASP A 79 -20.57 -2.87 3.06
CA ASP A 79 -20.50 -4.18 3.69
C ASP A 79 -21.24 -4.03 5.04
N PRO A 80 -22.31 -4.81 5.29
CA PRO A 80 -23.13 -4.61 6.48
C PRO A 80 -22.35 -5.11 7.70
N TYR A 81 -21.53 -4.25 8.28
CA TYR A 81 -20.92 -4.48 9.57
C TYR A 81 -22.01 -4.55 10.63
N TYR A 82 -21.84 -5.46 11.58
CA TYR A 82 -22.61 -5.44 12.81
C TYR A 82 -21.77 -4.73 13.88
N ASP A 83 -22.14 -3.49 14.20
CA ASP A 83 -21.46 -2.68 15.20
C ASP A 83 -21.96 -3.04 16.62
N ILE A 84 -21.02 -3.28 17.53
CA ILE A 84 -21.30 -3.58 18.94
C ILE A 84 -20.67 -2.52 19.83
N ASP A 85 -21.51 -1.72 20.48
CA ASP A 85 -21.04 -0.77 21.50
C ASP A 85 -21.05 -1.36 22.91
N GLN A 86 -21.76 -2.47 23.14
CA GLN A 86 -21.92 -3.09 24.46
C GLN A 86 -21.98 -4.61 24.37
N LEU A 87 -21.35 -5.31 25.31
CA LEU A 87 -21.38 -6.79 25.38
C LEU A 87 -22.80 -7.40 25.38
N SER A 88 -23.79 -6.68 25.91
CA SER A 88 -25.19 -7.14 25.95
C SER A 88 -25.75 -7.46 24.55
N GLN A 89 -25.21 -6.84 23.49
CA GLN A 89 -25.62 -7.08 22.11
C GLN A 89 -25.13 -8.43 21.58
N LEU A 90 -23.94 -8.89 22.01
CA LEU A 90 -23.46 -10.26 21.73
C LEU A 90 -24.35 -11.30 22.38
N ILE A 91 -24.72 -11.08 23.65
CA ILE A 91 -25.54 -12.01 24.45
C ILE A 91 -26.95 -12.15 23.88
N LYS A 92 -27.49 -11.09 23.27
CA LYS A 92 -28.81 -11.12 22.60
C LYS A 92 -28.82 -11.96 21.30
N GLY A 93 -27.65 -12.45 20.86
CA GLY A 93 -27.51 -13.32 19.72
C GLY A 93 -27.29 -12.55 18.42
N ILE A 94 -26.15 -12.77 17.79
CA ILE A 94 -25.86 -12.25 16.45
C ILE A 94 -26.47 -13.20 15.41
N SER A 95 -27.16 -12.65 14.41
CA SER A 95 -27.70 -13.44 13.30
C SER A 95 -26.62 -14.28 12.60
N ASN A 96 -26.96 -15.50 12.18
CA ASN A 96 -26.08 -16.39 11.44
C ASN A 96 -25.69 -15.86 10.04
N THR A 97 -26.34 -14.79 9.58
CA THR A 97 -26.02 -14.11 8.33
C THR A 97 -24.88 -13.09 8.47
N VAL A 98 -24.56 -12.66 9.69
CA VAL A 98 -23.50 -11.69 9.96
C VAL A 98 -22.17 -12.42 9.93
N THR A 99 -21.26 -12.00 9.04
CA THR A 99 -19.91 -12.57 8.94
C THR A 99 -18.83 -11.58 9.38
N HIS A 100 -19.17 -10.30 9.49
CA HIS A 100 -18.28 -9.19 9.85
C HIS A 100 -18.77 -8.55 11.14
N LEU A 101 -17.90 -8.54 12.14
CA LEU A 101 -18.20 -8.01 13.46
C LEU A 101 -17.25 -6.86 13.78
N ARG A 102 -17.81 -5.74 14.22
CA ARG A 102 -17.06 -4.57 14.63
C ARG A 102 -17.46 -4.14 16.02
N PHE A 103 -16.49 -3.90 16.87
CA PHE A 103 -16.71 -3.26 18.15
C PHE A 103 -16.63 -1.74 18.00
N GLY A 104 -17.53 -1.03 18.67
CA GLY A 104 -17.61 0.41 18.69
C GLY A 104 -16.35 1.04 19.30
N PRO A 105 -16.06 2.32 19.00
CA PRO A 105 -14.79 2.94 19.35
C PRO A 105 -14.46 2.85 20.84
N ASN A 106 -15.46 3.00 21.71
CA ASN A 106 -15.27 3.02 23.17
C ASN A 106 -15.36 1.63 23.82
N PHE A 107 -15.48 0.56 23.02
CA PHE A 107 -15.64 -0.79 23.55
C PHE A 107 -14.33 -1.29 24.16
N ASN A 108 -14.32 -1.53 25.47
CA ASN A 108 -13.17 -2.07 26.19
C ASN A 108 -13.58 -3.11 27.26
N ASP A 109 -14.77 -3.71 27.11
CA ASP A 109 -15.24 -4.70 28.06
C ASP A 109 -14.50 -6.05 27.90
N ILE A 110 -14.38 -6.81 28.98
CA ILE A 110 -13.81 -8.16 28.96
C ILE A 110 -14.74 -9.10 28.20
N ILE A 111 -14.28 -9.66 27.08
CA ILE A 111 -15.03 -10.66 26.29
C ILE A 111 -14.72 -12.06 26.84
N PRO A 112 -15.72 -12.81 27.33
CA PRO A 112 -15.55 -14.22 27.70
C PRO A 112 -15.20 -15.10 26.49
N PRO A 113 -14.41 -16.18 26.67
CA PRO A 113 -14.19 -17.17 25.62
C PRO A 113 -15.50 -17.73 25.06
N ASN A 114 -15.51 -18.04 23.76
CA ASN A 114 -16.65 -18.59 23.02
C ASN A 114 -17.89 -17.67 22.93
N LEU A 115 -17.80 -16.39 23.35
CA LEU A 115 -18.93 -15.45 23.22
C LEU A 115 -19.14 -15.01 21.76
N ILE A 116 -18.07 -14.85 21.00
CA ILE A 116 -18.16 -14.48 19.58
C ILE A 116 -18.50 -15.74 18.77
N PRO A 117 -19.58 -15.74 17.97
CA PRO A 117 -20.01 -16.92 17.22
C PRO A 117 -18.99 -17.42 16.18
N ASN A 118 -18.93 -18.74 15.98
CA ASN A 118 -18.00 -19.42 15.07
C ASN A 118 -18.34 -19.30 13.57
N HIS A 119 -19.27 -18.42 13.19
CA HIS A 119 -19.50 -18.04 11.78
C HIS A 119 -18.94 -16.65 11.44
N ILE A 120 -18.41 -15.92 12.44
CA ILE A 120 -17.75 -14.63 12.23
C ILE A 120 -16.39 -14.86 11.57
N THR A 121 -16.17 -14.21 10.45
CA THR A 121 -14.96 -14.33 9.62
C THR A 121 -14.07 -13.09 9.68
N HIS A 122 -14.65 -11.92 9.95
CA HIS A 122 -13.93 -10.66 10.06
C HIS A 122 -14.22 -10.01 11.41
N LEU A 123 -13.17 -9.69 12.16
CA LEU A 123 -13.27 -9.14 13.49
C LEU A 123 -12.47 -7.84 13.61
N HIS A 124 -13.14 -6.75 13.98
CA HIS A 124 -12.55 -5.45 14.20
C HIS A 124 -12.80 -5.01 15.65
N PHE A 125 -11.73 -4.79 16.41
CA PHE A 125 -11.83 -4.20 17.73
C PHE A 125 -11.92 -2.67 17.68
N GLY A 126 -12.64 -2.10 18.63
CA GLY A 126 -12.85 -0.67 18.81
C GLY A 126 -11.58 0.05 19.24
N TYR A 127 -11.54 1.38 19.08
CA TYR A 127 -10.40 2.23 19.38
C TYR A 127 -9.79 1.96 20.77
N ASP A 128 -10.62 1.94 21.81
CA ASP A 128 -10.23 1.82 23.22
C ASP A 128 -9.95 0.37 23.67
N PHE A 129 -10.14 -0.63 22.79
CA PHE A 129 -10.04 -2.03 23.19
C PHE A 129 -8.61 -2.40 23.58
N ASN A 130 -8.41 -2.72 24.85
CA ASN A 130 -7.11 -3.08 25.41
C ASN A 130 -7.24 -4.16 26.50
N GLN A 131 -8.03 -5.20 26.24
CA GLN A 131 -8.18 -6.35 27.13
C GLN A 131 -7.26 -7.51 26.72
N GLU A 132 -6.90 -8.37 27.68
CA GLU A 132 -6.12 -9.58 27.42
C GLU A 132 -6.87 -10.55 26.48
N LEU A 133 -6.15 -11.08 25.48
CA LEU A 133 -6.70 -12.08 24.57
C LEU A 133 -6.60 -13.48 25.17
N LYS A 134 -7.71 -13.94 25.75
CA LYS A 134 -7.84 -15.32 26.23
C LYS A 134 -7.99 -16.28 25.05
N LEU A 135 -7.57 -17.53 25.26
CA LEU A 135 -7.82 -18.63 24.32
C LEU A 135 -9.31 -18.74 23.99
N ASN A 136 -9.63 -19.00 22.72
CA ASN A 136 -10.99 -19.11 22.18
C ASN A 136 -11.86 -17.85 22.31
N LEU A 137 -11.28 -16.67 22.59
CA LEU A 137 -11.99 -15.40 22.46
C LEU A 137 -12.32 -15.10 21.00
N ILE A 138 -11.32 -15.30 20.13
CA ILE A 138 -11.45 -15.10 18.69
C ILE A 138 -11.92 -16.43 18.08
N PRO A 139 -13.01 -16.45 17.28
CA PRO A 139 -13.56 -17.69 16.74
C PRO A 139 -12.63 -18.32 15.70
N SER A 140 -12.64 -19.64 15.61
CA SER A 140 -11.77 -20.41 14.68
C SER A 140 -12.12 -20.24 13.20
N SER A 141 -13.21 -19.55 12.89
CA SER A 141 -13.60 -19.13 11.54
C SER A 141 -13.00 -17.78 11.12
N CYS A 142 -12.37 -17.05 12.04
CA CYS A 142 -11.86 -15.71 11.79
C CYS A 142 -10.69 -15.74 10.80
N VAL A 143 -10.83 -15.08 9.66
CA VAL A 143 -9.81 -14.96 8.61
C VAL A 143 -9.13 -13.59 8.59
N PHE A 144 -9.81 -12.57 9.11
CA PHE A 144 -9.33 -11.19 9.21
C PHE A 144 -9.49 -10.69 10.64
N LEU A 145 -8.39 -10.21 11.21
CA LEU A 145 -8.35 -9.70 12.57
C LEU A 145 -7.66 -8.33 12.60
N GLN A 146 -8.36 -7.34 13.13
CA GLN A 146 -7.83 -6.00 13.34
C GLN A 146 -8.06 -5.55 14.80
N PHE A 147 -6.98 -5.10 15.42
CA PHE A 147 -7.03 -4.50 16.75
C PHE A 147 -7.27 -2.99 16.71
N GLY A 148 -7.85 -2.49 17.81
CA GLY A 148 -8.09 -1.08 18.06
C GLY A 148 -6.83 -0.27 18.30
N HIS A 149 -6.93 1.06 18.26
CA HIS A 149 -5.80 1.97 18.41
C HIS A 149 -5.00 1.72 19.70
N GLU A 150 -5.69 1.60 20.84
CA GLU A 150 -5.08 1.48 22.17
C GLU A 150 -4.64 0.05 22.55
N PHE A 151 -4.83 -0.93 21.65
CA PHE A 151 -4.53 -2.32 21.96
C PHE A 151 -3.03 -2.53 22.19
N ASN A 152 -2.65 -2.80 23.44
CA ASN A 152 -1.28 -3.10 23.85
C ASN A 152 -1.23 -4.23 24.91
N SER A 153 -2.28 -5.05 24.95
CA SER A 153 -2.38 -6.17 25.88
C SER A 153 -1.54 -7.36 25.44
N LYS A 154 -1.13 -8.19 26.41
CA LYS A 154 -0.38 -9.41 26.13
C LYS A 154 -1.23 -10.38 25.30
N ILE A 155 -0.57 -11.05 24.36
CA ILE A 155 -1.17 -12.08 23.52
C ILE A 155 -0.58 -13.41 23.98
N GLN A 156 -1.44 -14.39 24.25
CA GLN A 156 -0.99 -15.74 24.57
C GLN A 156 -0.79 -16.54 23.28
N ILE A 157 0.12 -17.52 23.29
CA ILE A 157 0.28 -18.47 22.18
C ILE A 157 -1.06 -19.19 21.96
N GLY A 158 -1.54 -19.23 20.72
CA GLY A 158 -2.82 -19.82 20.35
C GLY A 158 -4.06 -18.92 20.58
N ALA A 159 -3.90 -17.70 21.12
CA ALA A 159 -5.01 -16.75 21.27
C ALA A 159 -5.52 -16.22 19.92
N ILE A 160 -4.66 -16.14 18.92
CA ILE A 160 -5.02 -15.84 17.53
C ILE A 160 -5.17 -17.18 16.78
N PRO A 161 -6.34 -17.49 16.21
CA PRO A 161 -6.59 -18.76 15.52
C PRO A 161 -5.77 -18.95 14.24
N GLU A 162 -5.47 -20.20 13.89
CA GLU A 162 -4.73 -20.58 12.68
C GLU A 162 -5.43 -20.22 11.36
N SER A 163 -6.74 -19.94 11.40
CA SER A 163 -7.52 -19.47 10.25
C SER A 163 -7.20 -18.04 9.85
N VAL A 164 -6.58 -17.23 10.73
CA VAL A 164 -6.32 -15.81 10.47
C VAL A 164 -5.26 -15.67 9.39
N THR A 165 -5.63 -15.01 8.30
CA THR A 165 -4.76 -14.74 7.15
C THR A 165 -4.27 -13.30 7.09
N LYS A 166 -5.02 -12.37 7.68
CA LYS A 166 -4.69 -10.94 7.75
C LYS A 166 -4.80 -10.46 9.19
N LEU A 167 -3.68 -9.98 9.72
CA LEU A 167 -3.53 -9.51 11.09
C LEU A 167 -3.02 -8.07 11.10
N ILE A 168 -3.78 -7.18 11.74
CA ILE A 168 -3.42 -5.77 11.91
C ILE A 168 -3.42 -5.45 13.40
N PHE A 169 -2.27 -5.03 13.92
CA PHE A 169 -2.13 -4.51 15.27
C PHE A 169 -2.53 -3.04 15.37
N GLY A 170 -2.97 -2.68 16.58
CA GLY A 170 -3.31 -1.33 16.99
C GLY A 170 -2.12 -0.39 17.03
N TYR A 171 -2.36 0.92 16.95
CA TYR A 171 -1.33 1.96 16.96
C TYR A 171 -0.37 1.83 18.17
N ASP A 172 -0.91 1.57 19.36
CA ASP A 172 -0.15 1.49 20.61
C ASP A 172 0.50 0.12 20.88
N PHE A 173 0.31 -0.86 19.99
CA PHE A 173 0.82 -2.21 20.21
C PHE A 173 2.35 -2.24 20.26
N ASN A 174 2.90 -2.60 21.42
CA ASN A 174 4.34 -2.65 21.66
C ASN A 174 4.76 -3.83 22.56
N GLN A 175 4.02 -4.92 22.52
CA GLN A 175 4.36 -6.14 23.26
C GLN A 175 5.42 -6.97 22.54
N LYS A 176 6.33 -7.60 23.31
CA LYS A 176 7.31 -8.53 22.75
C LYS A 176 6.59 -9.78 22.22
N LEU A 177 6.89 -10.14 20.96
CA LEU A 177 6.34 -11.33 20.32
C LEU A 177 7.32 -12.51 20.38
N GLN A 178 6.84 -13.64 20.88
CA GLN A 178 7.55 -14.92 20.90
C GLN A 178 7.16 -15.78 19.69
N PRO A 179 8.02 -16.74 19.27
CA PRO A 179 7.66 -17.72 18.26
C PRO A 179 6.34 -18.44 18.55
N GLY A 180 5.49 -18.57 17.54
CA GLY A 180 4.17 -19.21 17.65
C GLY A 180 3.03 -18.30 18.15
N MET A 181 3.30 -17.04 18.50
CA MET A 181 2.24 -16.07 18.84
C MET A 181 1.48 -15.56 17.62
N ILE A 182 2.17 -15.44 16.48
CA ILE A 182 1.52 -15.17 15.18
C ILE A 182 1.31 -16.54 14.50
N PRO A 183 0.07 -16.91 14.14
CA PRO A 183 -0.23 -18.21 13.58
C PRO A 183 0.34 -18.39 12.17
N ILE A 184 0.54 -19.65 11.74
CA ILE A 184 1.15 -19.95 10.44
C ILE A 184 0.21 -19.61 9.27
N GLY A 185 -1.09 -19.43 9.53
CA GLY A 185 -2.05 -18.96 8.53
C GLY A 185 -1.82 -17.53 8.03
N VAL A 186 -1.10 -16.69 8.78
CA VAL A 186 -0.98 -15.24 8.49
C VAL A 186 -0.13 -14.99 7.24
N LYS A 187 -0.74 -14.31 6.27
CA LYS A 187 -0.11 -13.88 5.00
C LYS A 187 0.17 -12.38 4.97
N TYR A 188 -0.66 -11.58 5.64
CA TYR A 188 -0.51 -10.13 5.77
C TYR A 188 -0.40 -9.76 7.24
N LEU A 189 0.67 -9.07 7.60
CA LEU A 189 0.91 -8.59 8.96
C LEU A 189 1.24 -7.10 8.94
N LYS A 190 0.51 -6.33 9.75
CA LYS A 190 0.80 -4.92 10.02
C LYS A 190 1.00 -4.68 11.51
N PHE A 191 2.12 -4.07 11.86
CA PHE A 191 2.40 -3.58 13.21
C PHE A 191 1.84 -2.18 13.45
N GLY A 192 1.57 -1.87 14.73
CA GLY A 192 1.26 -0.54 15.20
C GLY A 192 2.44 0.41 15.14
N ASP A 193 2.17 1.72 15.10
CA ASP A 193 3.20 2.74 14.99
C ASP A 193 4.18 2.74 16.17
N HIS A 194 3.70 2.47 17.39
CA HIS A 194 4.52 2.37 18.59
C HIS A 194 5.28 1.04 18.75
N PHE A 195 5.16 0.10 17.81
CA PHE A 195 5.90 -1.16 17.88
C PHE A 195 7.40 -0.91 17.69
N VAL A 196 8.18 -1.08 18.76
CA VAL A 196 9.65 -0.90 18.75
C VAL A 196 10.42 -2.12 19.23
N GLN A 197 9.72 -3.24 19.44
CA GLN A 197 10.33 -4.47 19.94
C GLN A 197 11.22 -5.14 18.90
N GLY A 198 12.30 -5.76 19.36
CA GLY A 198 13.14 -6.63 18.54
C GLY A 198 12.37 -7.87 18.08
N LEU A 199 12.64 -8.32 16.86
CA LEU A 199 12.15 -9.60 16.35
C LEU A 199 13.22 -10.67 16.56
N GLU A 200 12.79 -11.89 16.86
CA GLU A 200 13.65 -13.07 17.00
C GLU A 200 13.33 -14.08 15.88
N LEU A 201 14.23 -15.04 15.66
CA LEU A 201 14.02 -16.10 14.68
C LEU A 201 12.77 -16.92 15.05
N GLY A 202 11.84 -17.08 14.10
CA GLY A 202 10.59 -17.80 14.33
C GLY A 202 9.44 -16.94 14.88
N THR A 203 9.68 -15.68 15.25
CA THR A 203 8.59 -14.74 15.61
C THR A 203 7.65 -14.48 14.43
N LEU A 204 8.20 -14.35 13.22
CA LEU A 204 7.44 -14.17 11.99
C LEU A 204 7.28 -15.52 11.25
N PRO A 205 6.05 -15.98 10.99
CA PRO A 205 5.79 -17.14 10.15
C PRO A 205 6.35 -16.97 8.72
N GLN A 206 6.87 -18.07 8.14
CA GLN A 206 7.42 -18.07 6.78
C GLN A 206 6.35 -17.90 5.68
N THR A 207 5.07 -17.97 6.04
CA THR A 207 3.89 -17.80 5.18
C THR A 207 3.54 -16.33 4.90
N ILE A 208 4.12 -15.39 5.66
CA ILE A 208 3.91 -13.96 5.47
C ILE A 208 4.47 -13.52 4.12
N THR A 209 3.62 -12.86 3.33
CA THR A 209 3.95 -12.27 2.03
C THR A 209 3.94 -10.76 2.06
N HIS A 210 3.21 -10.15 2.99
CA HIS A 210 3.11 -8.69 3.16
C HIS A 210 3.39 -8.35 4.62
N LEU A 211 4.39 -7.49 4.84
CA LEU A 211 4.81 -7.05 6.16
C LEU A 211 4.95 -5.54 6.22
N GLU A 212 4.23 -4.92 7.15
CA GLU A 212 4.29 -3.48 7.40
C GLU A 212 4.71 -3.21 8.84
N PHE A 213 5.82 -2.48 9.00
CA PHE A 213 6.26 -1.94 10.28
C PHE A 213 5.65 -0.57 10.54
N GLY A 214 5.39 -0.28 11.81
CA GLY A 214 4.85 1.01 12.23
C GLY A 214 5.87 2.14 12.27
N TYR A 215 5.39 3.38 12.35
CA TYR A 215 6.15 4.61 12.20
C TYR A 215 7.45 4.68 13.02
N PHE A 216 7.41 4.30 14.30
CA PHE A 216 8.56 4.42 15.21
C PHE A 216 9.49 3.21 15.19
N TYR A 217 9.19 2.16 14.40
CA TYR A 217 10.02 0.97 14.35
C TYR A 217 11.42 1.29 13.81
N ASN A 218 12.42 1.12 14.66
CA ASN A 218 13.83 1.24 14.31
C ASN A 218 14.64 0.06 14.86
N GLY A 219 14.00 -1.11 14.97
CA GLY A 219 14.65 -2.31 15.50
C GLY A 219 15.71 -2.88 14.54
N PHE A 220 16.81 -3.39 15.09
CA PHE A 220 17.81 -4.11 14.30
C PHE A 220 17.26 -5.46 13.84
N ILE A 221 17.14 -5.67 12.53
CA ILE A 221 16.69 -6.94 11.94
C ILE A 221 17.91 -7.73 11.50
N LYS A 222 18.12 -8.89 12.12
CA LYS A 222 19.18 -9.84 11.73
C LYS A 222 18.80 -10.58 10.46
N LYS A 223 19.82 -11.11 9.77
CA LYS A 223 19.67 -12.03 8.65
C LYS A 223 18.71 -13.20 9.01
N ASN A 224 17.89 -13.61 8.03
CA ASN A 224 16.91 -14.70 8.12
C ASN A 224 15.72 -14.48 9.08
N ILE A 225 15.57 -13.31 9.70
CA ILE A 225 14.36 -13.00 10.48
C ILE A 225 13.16 -12.76 9.57
N LEU A 226 13.38 -12.07 8.44
CA LEU A 226 12.31 -11.81 7.49
C LEU A 226 11.90 -13.10 6.75
N PRO A 227 10.60 -13.33 6.53
CA PRO A 227 10.08 -14.48 5.80
C PRO A 227 10.66 -14.60 4.39
N SER A 228 11.12 -15.79 4.02
CA SER A 228 11.75 -16.03 2.70
C SER A 228 10.82 -15.82 1.50
N GLY A 229 9.49 -15.89 1.70
CA GLY A 229 8.46 -15.64 0.68
C GLY A 229 7.89 -14.21 0.67
N LEU A 230 8.50 -13.27 1.40
CA LEU A 230 8.01 -11.90 1.51
C LEU A 230 8.07 -11.18 0.16
N THR A 231 6.93 -10.67 -0.31
CA THR A 231 6.81 -9.94 -1.58
C THR A 231 6.72 -8.43 -1.39
N HIS A 232 6.11 -7.99 -0.29
CA HIS A 232 5.92 -6.58 0.08
C HIS A 232 6.48 -6.32 1.48
N LEU A 233 7.35 -5.32 1.57
CA LEU A 233 7.96 -4.89 2.82
C LEU A 233 7.89 -3.37 2.97
N THR A 234 7.26 -2.92 4.05
CA THR A 234 7.17 -1.49 4.40
C THR A 234 7.87 -1.24 5.72
N PHE A 235 8.85 -0.34 5.71
CA PHE A 235 9.49 0.18 6.91
C PHE A 235 8.84 1.50 7.33
N GLY A 236 8.64 1.67 8.64
CA GLY A 236 8.13 2.91 9.22
C GLY A 236 9.08 4.11 9.08
N GLY A 237 8.55 5.30 9.33
CA GLY A 237 9.23 6.59 9.17
C GLY A 237 10.62 6.66 9.81
N TYR A 238 10.75 6.21 11.07
CA TYR A 238 11.97 6.27 11.87
C TYR A 238 12.99 5.17 11.57
N TYR A 239 12.68 4.22 10.69
CA TYR A 239 13.62 3.15 10.39
C TYR A 239 14.87 3.71 9.70
N ASN A 240 15.99 3.71 10.43
CA ASN A 240 17.28 4.22 9.98
C ASN A 240 18.45 3.40 10.56
N GLN A 241 18.23 2.10 10.77
CA GLN A 241 19.31 1.23 11.21
C GLN A 241 20.40 1.17 10.15
N SER A 242 21.62 1.51 10.57
CA SER A 242 22.79 1.28 9.74
C SER A 242 23.00 -0.22 9.62
N LEU A 243 23.10 -0.70 8.38
CA LEU A 243 23.51 -2.08 8.12
C LEU A 243 24.83 -2.36 8.88
N PRO A 244 24.99 -3.55 9.50
CA PRO A 244 26.17 -3.84 10.32
C PRO A 244 27.44 -3.52 9.55
N LYS A 245 28.32 -2.71 10.16
CA LYS A 245 29.65 -2.40 9.62
C LYS A 245 30.46 -3.69 9.55
N GLY A 246 30.37 -4.40 8.42
CA GLY A 246 31.04 -5.67 8.22
C GLY A 246 30.22 -6.61 7.33
N ARG A 247 30.35 -6.45 6.01
CA ARG A 247 29.89 -7.38 4.95
C ARG A 247 28.38 -7.61 4.77
N GLU A 248 27.52 -7.25 5.72
CA GLU A 248 26.06 -7.36 5.58
C GLU A 248 25.48 -6.09 4.95
N ASN A 249 24.83 -6.26 3.79
CA ASN A 249 24.15 -5.19 3.05
C ASN A 249 22.62 -5.35 3.15
N LEU A 250 21.84 -4.34 2.74
CA LEU A 250 20.37 -4.43 2.63
C LEU A 250 19.92 -5.68 1.84
N ARG A 251 20.73 -6.12 0.87
CA ARG A 251 20.51 -7.35 0.09
C ARG A 251 20.56 -8.64 0.90
N ASP A 252 21.27 -8.65 2.03
CA ASP A 252 21.39 -9.82 2.90
C ASP A 252 20.24 -9.87 3.92
N LEU A 253 19.57 -8.73 4.13
CA LEU A 253 18.40 -8.58 4.98
C LEU A 253 17.11 -8.89 4.22
N ILE A 254 16.91 -8.24 3.07
CA ILE A 254 15.66 -8.31 2.32
C ILE A 254 15.60 -9.65 1.56
N PRO A 255 14.50 -10.40 1.63
CA PRO A 255 14.32 -11.63 0.87
C PRO A 255 14.37 -11.40 -0.65
N SER A 256 14.90 -12.36 -1.41
CA SER A 256 14.95 -12.29 -2.88
C SER A 256 13.57 -12.33 -3.55
N SER A 257 12.53 -12.72 -2.83
CA SER A 257 11.14 -12.67 -3.30
C SER A 257 10.52 -11.27 -3.21
N THR A 258 11.20 -10.30 -2.61
CA THR A 258 10.64 -8.95 -2.39
C THR A 258 10.69 -8.13 -3.67
N HIS A 259 9.53 -7.65 -4.09
CA HIS A 259 9.33 -6.85 -5.30
C HIS A 259 8.92 -5.41 -4.98
N THR A 260 8.30 -5.20 -3.81
CA THR A 260 7.82 -3.91 -3.32
C THR A 260 8.53 -3.59 -2.01
N LEU A 261 9.22 -2.45 -1.98
CA LEU A 261 9.91 -1.93 -0.81
C LEU A 261 9.48 -0.49 -0.52
N GLU A 262 9.07 -0.20 0.70
CA GLU A 262 8.81 1.16 1.17
C GLU A 262 9.76 1.54 2.29
N LEU A 263 10.38 2.72 2.17
CA LEU A 263 11.38 3.24 3.10
C LEU A 263 10.91 4.56 3.71
N GLY A 264 10.83 4.56 5.04
CA GLY A 264 10.41 5.69 5.87
C GLY A 264 11.28 6.94 5.76
N ALA A 265 10.72 8.09 6.14
CA ALA A 265 11.29 9.44 6.03
C ALA A 265 12.70 9.64 6.61
N TYR A 266 13.10 8.90 7.63
CA TYR A 266 14.43 9.05 8.26
C TYR A 266 15.48 8.04 7.74
N PHE A 267 15.09 7.14 6.82
CA PHE A 267 16.03 6.18 6.25
C PHE A 267 17.14 6.89 5.45
N ASN A 268 18.37 6.81 5.94
CA ASN A 268 19.56 7.46 5.37
C ASN A 268 20.73 6.50 5.15
N SER A 269 20.56 5.19 5.42
CA SER A 269 21.61 4.18 5.23
C SER A 269 21.73 3.73 3.77
N PHE A 270 22.09 4.66 2.88
CA PHE A 270 22.37 4.34 1.47
C PHE A 270 23.78 3.74 1.33
N THR A 271 23.94 2.44 1.58
CA THR A 271 25.21 1.77 1.27
C THR A 271 25.34 1.56 -0.24
N THR A 272 26.48 1.94 -0.83
CA THR A 272 26.78 1.93 -2.27
C THR A 272 26.91 0.54 -2.92
N LYS A 273 26.33 -0.50 -2.34
CA LYS A 273 26.25 -1.83 -2.93
C LYS A 273 24.80 -2.32 -2.92
N SER A 274 24.07 -1.82 -3.92
CA SER A 274 22.92 -2.45 -4.57
C SER A 274 21.73 -2.76 -3.67
N LEU A 275 20.59 -2.12 -3.94
CA LEU A 275 19.28 -2.72 -3.66
C LEU A 275 19.22 -4.12 -4.33
N LEU A 276 18.25 -4.96 -3.99
CA LEU A 276 18.11 -6.24 -4.69
C LEU A 276 17.63 -5.97 -6.12
N SER A 277 18.21 -6.66 -7.10
CA SER A 277 17.76 -6.63 -8.51
C SER A 277 16.33 -7.15 -8.72
N THR A 278 15.66 -7.55 -7.64
CA THR A 278 14.29 -8.08 -7.61
C THR A 278 13.26 -6.98 -7.35
N ILE A 279 13.68 -5.84 -6.77
CA ILE A 279 12.78 -4.73 -6.42
C ILE A 279 12.34 -4.02 -7.70
N LYS A 280 11.02 -3.99 -7.91
CA LYS A 280 10.34 -3.34 -9.03
C LYS A 280 9.64 -2.05 -8.61
N TYR A 281 9.12 -2.02 -7.39
CA TYR A 281 8.45 -0.86 -6.80
C TYR A 281 9.23 -0.40 -5.58
N LEU A 282 9.66 0.86 -5.59
CA LEU A 282 10.33 1.51 -4.48
C LEU A 282 9.57 2.77 -4.08
N ARG A 283 9.19 2.87 -2.80
CA ARG A 283 8.56 4.07 -2.25
C ARG A 283 9.45 4.71 -1.19
N PHE A 284 9.58 6.02 -1.27
CA PHE A 284 10.09 6.85 -0.19
C PHE A 284 8.94 7.66 0.38
N THR A 285 8.86 7.74 1.70
CA THR A 285 7.90 8.63 2.38
C THR A 285 8.59 9.90 2.88
N GLU A 286 7.80 10.93 3.16
CA GLU A 286 8.23 12.16 3.84
C GLU A 286 7.73 12.18 5.29
N ASP A 287 8.42 12.96 6.13
CA ASP A 287 7.98 13.27 7.48
C ASP A 287 7.09 14.53 7.42
N ASN A 288 6.02 14.56 8.21
CA ASN A 288 5.06 15.66 8.16
C ASN A 288 5.64 16.99 8.66
N GLU A 289 6.65 16.97 9.54
CA GLU A 289 7.24 18.16 10.13
C GLU A 289 8.52 18.60 9.41
N MET A 290 9.42 17.64 9.17
CA MET A 290 10.76 17.86 8.62
C MET A 290 10.80 17.71 7.09
N GLY A 291 9.74 17.19 6.48
CA GLY A 291 9.66 16.95 5.05
C GLY A 291 10.58 15.84 4.57
N TYR A 292 11.05 15.96 3.33
CA TYR A 292 12.00 15.05 2.71
C TYR A 292 13.34 15.76 2.47
N THR A 293 14.41 15.24 3.06
CA THR A 293 15.75 15.85 3.00
C THR A 293 16.81 14.95 2.36
N LYS A 294 16.43 13.77 1.85
CA LYS A 294 17.41 12.73 1.50
C LYS A 294 18.01 12.96 0.12
N VAL A 295 19.31 12.71 0.03
CA VAL A 295 20.04 12.64 -1.25
C VAL A 295 20.28 11.16 -1.58
N VAL A 296 19.67 10.68 -2.66
CA VAL A 296 19.83 9.31 -3.15
C VAL A 296 21.13 9.23 -3.95
N PRO A 297 22.12 8.42 -3.53
CA PRO A 297 23.39 8.32 -4.25
C PRO A 297 23.24 7.77 -5.66
N LYS A 298 24.08 8.24 -6.58
CA LYS A 298 24.16 7.71 -7.94
C LYS A 298 24.46 6.20 -7.90
N GLY A 299 23.63 5.40 -8.59
CA GLY A 299 23.75 3.95 -8.63
C GLY A 299 23.02 3.20 -7.49
N PHE A 300 22.36 3.90 -6.57
CA PHE A 300 21.47 3.26 -5.59
C PHE A 300 20.21 2.69 -6.26
N LEU A 301 19.62 3.46 -7.17
CA LEU A 301 18.45 3.04 -7.96
C LEU A 301 18.91 2.12 -9.11
N LEU A 302 18.59 0.85 -9.00
CA LEU A 302 18.94 -0.16 -10.00
C LEU A 302 18.02 -0.11 -11.22
N SER A 303 18.45 -0.77 -12.30
CA SER A 303 17.66 -0.95 -13.52
C SER A 303 16.40 -1.81 -13.34
N SER A 304 16.28 -2.54 -12.23
CA SER A 304 15.10 -3.36 -11.93
C SER A 304 13.89 -2.56 -11.47
N ILE A 305 14.09 -1.32 -11.02
CA ILE A 305 13.03 -0.48 -10.48
C ILE A 305 12.23 0.09 -11.64
N ASP A 306 11.02 -0.41 -11.82
CA ASP A 306 10.06 0.07 -12.82
C ASP A 306 9.31 1.31 -12.32
N THR A 307 8.98 1.34 -11.02
CA THR A 307 8.16 2.37 -10.39
C THR A 307 8.83 2.94 -9.15
N LEU A 308 8.97 4.27 -9.13
CA LEU A 308 9.50 5.05 -8.02
C LEU A 308 8.39 5.96 -7.46
N CYS A 309 7.95 5.70 -6.24
CA CYS A 309 7.00 6.56 -5.53
C CYS A 309 7.75 7.46 -4.55
N VAL A 310 7.51 8.77 -4.63
CA VAL A 310 8.29 9.78 -3.90
C VAL A 310 7.41 10.94 -3.45
N PRO A 311 7.79 11.63 -2.37
CA PRO A 311 7.13 12.88 -1.98
C PRO A 311 7.46 14.01 -2.96
N THR A 312 6.64 15.06 -2.98
CA THR A 312 6.88 16.26 -3.81
C THR A 312 8.27 16.88 -3.61
N GLN A 313 8.76 16.91 -2.37
CA GLN A 313 10.05 17.49 -2.00
C GLN A 313 11.26 16.66 -2.46
N PHE A 314 11.04 15.41 -2.92
CA PHE A 314 12.10 14.50 -3.36
C PHE A 314 13.05 15.14 -4.38
N PHE A 315 12.49 15.88 -5.32
CA PHE A 315 13.24 16.48 -6.42
C PHE A 315 13.99 17.77 -6.04
N GLN A 316 13.84 18.27 -4.80
CA GLN A 316 14.67 19.37 -4.29
C GLN A 316 16.12 18.94 -4.08
N HIS A 317 16.29 17.66 -3.76
CA HIS A 317 17.58 17.06 -3.42
C HIS A 317 18.07 16.05 -4.46
N ASN A 318 17.19 15.61 -5.37
CA ASN A 318 17.46 14.56 -6.35
C ASN A 318 17.04 15.01 -7.75
N SER A 319 17.94 14.97 -8.72
CA SER A 319 17.58 15.29 -10.11
C SER A 319 17.13 14.05 -10.87
N LEU A 320 16.22 14.23 -11.84
CA LEU A 320 15.83 13.18 -12.80
C LEU A 320 17.00 12.58 -13.57
N GLU A 321 18.09 13.34 -13.76
CA GLU A 321 19.31 12.84 -14.41
C GLU A 321 20.11 11.88 -13.52
N THR A 322 20.00 12.05 -12.19
CA THR A 322 20.64 11.19 -11.19
C THR A 322 19.83 9.92 -10.94
N ILE A 323 18.51 10.00 -11.13
CA ILE A 323 17.55 8.91 -11.04
C ILE A 323 17.64 8.12 -12.35
N SER A 324 18.09 6.86 -12.26
CA SER A 324 18.37 5.97 -13.39
C SER A 324 17.43 6.12 -14.60
N SER A 325 17.99 6.14 -15.81
CA SER A 325 17.25 6.20 -17.09
C SER A 325 16.29 5.03 -17.34
N HIS A 326 16.26 4.05 -16.45
CA HIS A 326 15.46 2.83 -16.55
C HIS A 326 14.09 2.96 -15.85
N ILE A 327 13.94 3.93 -14.95
CA ILE A 327 12.66 4.15 -14.24
C ILE A 327 11.65 4.65 -15.27
N LYS A 328 10.55 3.90 -15.42
CA LYS A 328 9.48 4.24 -16.37
C LYS A 328 8.37 5.03 -15.68
N ASN A 329 8.07 4.68 -14.44
CA ASN A 329 6.99 5.27 -13.67
C ASN A 329 7.54 6.02 -12.47
N ILE A 330 7.07 7.25 -12.28
CA ILE A 330 7.28 8.04 -11.08
C ILE A 330 5.91 8.40 -10.53
N ILE A 331 5.69 8.19 -9.24
CA ILE A 331 4.48 8.62 -8.56
C ILE A 331 4.90 9.68 -7.57
N ILE A 332 4.32 10.87 -7.67
CA ILE A 332 4.53 11.96 -6.71
C ILE A 332 3.30 12.05 -5.82
N GLU A 333 3.49 11.87 -4.52
CA GLU A 333 2.40 11.95 -3.53
C GLU A 333 2.52 13.22 -2.69
N LYS A 334 1.36 13.84 -2.37
CA LYS A 334 1.23 14.94 -1.41
C LYS A 334 -0.23 15.08 -0.99
N ASP A 335 -0.47 15.25 0.32
CA ASP A 335 -1.78 15.58 0.88
C ASP A 335 -2.93 14.65 0.41
N GLY A 336 -2.64 13.35 0.21
CA GLY A 336 -3.60 12.35 -0.27
C GLY A 336 -3.79 12.29 -1.79
N GLU A 337 -3.28 13.29 -2.51
CA GLU A 337 -3.27 13.31 -3.97
C GLU A 337 -2.00 12.65 -4.52
N ALA A 338 -2.12 12.09 -5.73
CA ALA A 338 -0.97 11.51 -6.44
C ALA A 338 -0.94 11.95 -7.89
N LEU A 339 0.25 12.31 -8.36
CA LEU A 339 0.58 12.58 -9.75
C LEU A 339 1.40 11.42 -10.29
N HIS A 340 0.81 10.65 -11.20
CA HIS A 340 1.45 9.56 -11.91
C HIS A 340 2.15 10.12 -13.16
N ILE A 341 3.46 9.91 -13.22
CA ILE A 341 4.32 10.38 -14.29
C ILE A 341 4.91 9.16 -15.00
N ARG A 342 4.66 9.03 -16.30
CA ARG A 342 5.30 8.05 -17.16
C ARG A 342 6.35 8.75 -18.02
N LEU A 343 7.61 8.35 -17.89
CA LEU A 343 8.68 8.81 -18.76
C LEU A 343 8.56 8.09 -20.10
N LEU A 344 8.34 8.86 -21.18
CA LEU A 344 8.15 8.33 -22.53
C LEU A 344 9.43 8.43 -23.36
N SER A 345 10.22 9.48 -23.13
CA SER A 345 11.54 9.68 -23.72
C SER A 345 12.42 10.53 -22.79
N LYS A 346 13.65 10.84 -23.22
CA LYS A 346 14.53 11.77 -22.49
C LYS A 346 13.94 13.17 -22.36
N ASP A 347 13.06 13.55 -23.28
CA ASP A 347 12.55 14.93 -23.39
C ASP A 347 11.10 15.06 -22.95
N TYR A 348 10.31 13.97 -22.93
CA TYR A 348 8.87 14.01 -22.68
C TYR A 348 8.40 12.97 -21.66
N ALA A 349 7.44 13.39 -20.84
CA ALA A 349 6.72 12.56 -19.89
C ALA A 349 5.21 12.83 -19.98
N LEU A 350 4.40 11.85 -19.61
CA LEU A 350 2.96 12.00 -19.41
C LEU A 350 2.69 12.07 -17.91
N ALA A 351 2.08 13.15 -17.43
CA ALA A 351 1.77 13.36 -16.02
C ALA A 351 0.26 13.47 -15.82
N LEU A 352 -0.32 12.59 -15.02
CA LEU A 352 -1.77 12.46 -14.79
C LEU A 352 -2.08 12.29 -13.31
N THR A 353 -3.11 12.95 -12.80
CA THR A 353 -3.65 12.66 -11.47
C THR A 353 -4.44 11.34 -11.46
N LYS A 354 -4.82 10.89 -10.27
CA LYS A 354 -5.79 9.79 -10.07
C LYS A 354 -7.11 10.00 -10.85
N ASN A 355 -7.52 11.26 -11.03
CA ASN A 355 -8.72 11.63 -11.80
C ASN A 355 -8.43 11.82 -13.30
N VAL A 356 -7.27 11.37 -13.79
CA VAL A 356 -6.83 11.45 -15.19
C VAL A 356 -6.76 12.90 -15.70
N ILE A 357 -6.47 13.84 -14.79
CA ILE A 357 -6.28 15.25 -15.13
C ILE A 357 -4.78 15.51 -15.29
N GLY A 358 -4.38 16.09 -16.41
CA GLY A 358 -2.98 16.34 -16.75
C GLY A 358 -2.71 16.05 -18.22
N GLY A 359 -1.45 15.80 -18.58
CA GLY A 359 -1.00 15.78 -19.98
C GLY A 359 0.50 15.67 -20.17
N PHE A 360 0.96 15.95 -21.40
CA PHE A 360 2.38 15.88 -21.75
C PHE A 360 3.16 17.05 -21.14
N ILE A 361 4.32 16.73 -20.60
CA ILE A 361 5.26 17.69 -20.04
C ILE A 361 6.67 17.35 -20.47
N SER A 362 7.51 18.36 -20.71
CA SER A 362 8.92 18.09 -20.94
C SER A 362 9.65 17.75 -19.64
N THR A 363 10.65 16.88 -19.70
CA THR A 363 11.46 16.48 -18.53
C THR A 363 12.14 17.68 -17.87
N LYS A 364 12.54 18.70 -18.65
CA LYS A 364 13.06 19.98 -18.13
C LYS A 364 12.04 20.75 -17.31
N GLN A 365 10.77 20.74 -17.73
CA GLN A 365 9.69 21.38 -16.98
C GLN A 365 9.31 20.58 -15.73
N LEU A 366 9.45 19.25 -15.77
CA LEU A 366 9.24 18.40 -14.60
C LEU A 366 10.20 18.76 -13.45
N ASN A 367 11.47 19.02 -13.77
CA ASN A 367 12.46 19.54 -12.80
C ASN A 367 12.13 20.94 -12.23
N GLN A 368 11.21 21.70 -12.84
CA GLN A 368 10.77 23.02 -12.37
C GLN A 368 9.49 22.97 -11.53
N LEU A 369 8.81 21.82 -11.50
CA LEU A 369 7.56 21.62 -10.74
C LEU A 369 7.79 21.20 -9.28
N VAL A 370 9.05 21.08 -8.90
CA VAL A 370 9.58 20.56 -7.63
C VAL A 370 9.08 21.29 -6.37
N ASN A 371 8.49 22.48 -6.52
CA ASN A 371 7.97 23.29 -5.41
C ASN A 371 6.48 23.64 -5.55
N ALA A 372 5.79 23.12 -6.56
CA ALA A 372 4.38 23.42 -6.80
C ALA A 372 3.49 22.34 -6.18
N ASP A 373 2.39 22.75 -5.55
CA ASP A 373 1.30 21.84 -5.19
C ASP A 373 0.83 21.04 -6.42
N ILE A 374 0.40 19.78 -6.24
CA ILE A 374 -0.02 18.88 -7.32
C ILE A 374 -1.09 19.55 -8.19
N MET A 375 -2.04 20.28 -7.60
CA MET A 375 -3.06 21.00 -8.38
C MET A 375 -2.49 22.18 -9.16
N THR A 376 -1.42 22.81 -8.68
CA THR A 376 -0.68 23.83 -9.42
C THR A 376 0.12 23.22 -10.57
N ILE A 377 0.70 22.03 -10.36
CA ILE A 377 1.35 21.24 -11.40
C ILE A 377 0.35 20.90 -12.50
N VAL A 378 -0.80 20.37 -12.14
CA VAL A 378 -1.87 19.98 -13.06
C VAL A 378 -2.41 21.17 -13.84
N LYS A 379 -2.64 22.33 -13.19
CA LYS A 379 -3.03 23.57 -13.87
C LYS A 379 -2.00 24.02 -14.90
N LYS A 380 -0.70 23.92 -14.59
CA LYS A 380 0.39 24.25 -15.52
C LYS A 380 0.49 23.26 -16.69
N ILE A 381 0.18 21.99 -16.47
CA ILE A 381 0.15 20.96 -17.53
C ILE A 381 -1.07 21.16 -18.44
N ASN A 382 -2.24 21.42 -17.86
CA ASN A 382 -3.48 21.66 -18.61
C ASN A 382 -3.42 22.91 -19.50
N ALA A 383 -2.60 23.91 -19.15
CA ALA A 383 -2.39 25.11 -19.96
C ALA A 383 -1.72 24.84 -21.33
N LYS A 384 -1.24 23.62 -21.59
CA LYS A 384 -0.51 23.26 -22.83
C LYS A 384 -1.14 22.15 -23.67
N LEU A 385 -2.24 21.51 -23.24
CA LEU A 385 -2.85 20.40 -24.00
C LEU A 385 -3.63 20.82 -25.24
N PHE A 386 -3.89 22.12 -25.41
CA PHE A 386 -4.71 22.66 -26.51
C PHE A 386 -4.02 23.75 -27.33
N LYS A 387 -2.68 23.71 -27.46
CA LYS A 387 -1.97 24.52 -28.46
C LYS A 387 -1.18 23.66 -29.41
#